data_AF-A0A2G8LBU3-F1
#
_entry.id   AF-A0A2G8LBU3-F1
#
_cell.length_a   1.000
_cell.length_b   1.000
_cell.length_c   1.000
_cell.angle_alpha   90.00
_cell.angle_beta   90.00
_cell.angle_gamma   90.00
#
_symmetry.space_group_name_H-M   'P 1'
#
loop_
_entity.id
_entity.type
_entity.pdbx_description
1 polymer ?
#
loop_
_entity_poly.entity_id
_entity_poly.type
_entity_poly.pdbx_seq_one_letter_code
_entity_poly.pdbx_strand_id
1 'polypeptide(L)'
;MEALKDSDMSVEEKKRMGEMLQRLEIENPADSDDEYSDNEQSLAERLQGVDLDADDPDVVWERLTEAERLEFAQILKSENLGMLVSSWKPWWMQHDAELIKVVKQEGLDTISLGSSQSSTSVPKAISSIPKLSEILKNNEPSPLVVYDIINVIFSYSLLIRFYNGEVTEFTIELAQHLLDISQALSANKNYTSTEEAVHSAIEHVTK
;
A
#
# COMPACT_ATOMS: atom_id res chain seq x y z
N MET A 1 -56.39 -33.80 33.76
CA MET A 1 -55.99 -32.60 34.50
C MET A 1 -54.77 -32.04 33.78
N GLU A 2 -54.92 -31.32 32.67
CA GLU A 2 -55.58 -30.01 32.52
C GLU A 2 -54.74 -28.92 33.18
N ALA A 3 -53.95 -28.17 32.38
CA ALA A 3 -53.55 -26.79 32.66
C ALA A 3 -52.63 -26.23 31.56
N LEU A 4 -53.06 -26.24 30.31
CA LEU A 4 -52.53 -25.34 29.27
C LEU A 4 -53.75 -24.87 28.46
N LYS A 5 -54.62 -24.14 29.16
CA LYS A 5 -55.82 -23.50 28.61
C LYS A 5 -55.58 -22.00 28.66
N ASP A 6 -55.70 -21.38 27.50
CA ASP A 6 -55.86 -19.95 27.24
C ASP A 6 -55.63 -19.02 28.44
N SER A 7 -54.46 -18.38 28.48
CA SER A 7 -54.34 -17.09 29.13
C SER A 7 -55.04 -16.06 28.24
N ASP A 8 -56.34 -15.89 28.46
CA ASP A 8 -57.12 -14.77 27.94
C ASP A 8 -56.60 -13.50 28.64
N MET A 9 -55.53 -12.93 28.08
CA MET A 9 -54.94 -11.68 28.57
C MET A 9 -56.02 -10.60 28.52
N SER A 10 -56.29 -9.94 29.66
CA SER A 10 -57.38 -8.97 29.77
C SER A 10 -57.19 -7.86 28.74
N VAL A 11 -58.30 -7.30 28.24
CA VAL A 11 -58.28 -6.20 27.27
C VAL A 11 -57.45 -5.02 27.80
N GLU A 12 -57.47 -4.78 29.11
CA GLU A 12 -56.63 -3.80 29.80
C GLU A 12 -55.13 -4.12 29.74
N GLU A 13 -54.74 -5.39 29.77
CA GLU A 13 -53.33 -5.81 29.71
C GLU A 13 -52.79 -5.68 28.29
N LYS A 14 -53.59 -6.06 27.28
CA LYS A 14 -53.27 -5.79 25.87
C LYS A 14 -53.16 -4.29 25.59
N LYS A 15 -54.05 -3.49 26.17
CA LYS A 15 -54.01 -2.03 26.05
C LYS A 15 -52.77 -1.43 26.72
N ARG A 16 -52.41 -1.89 27.93
CA ARG A 16 -51.17 -1.47 28.61
C ARG A 16 -49.92 -1.87 27.84
N MET A 17 -49.90 -3.08 27.27
CA MET A 17 -48.76 -3.53 26.47
C MET A 17 -48.63 -2.71 25.18
N GLY A 18 -49.75 -2.36 24.53
CA GLY A 18 -49.77 -1.45 23.39
C GLY A 18 -49.29 -0.03 23.75
N GLU A 19 -49.71 0.50 24.90
CA GLU A 19 -49.25 1.81 25.39
C GLU A 19 -47.76 1.81 25.74
N MET A 20 -47.23 0.70 26.28
CA MET A 20 -45.79 0.54 26.53
C MET A 20 -44.97 0.44 25.23
N LEU A 21 -45.45 -0.31 24.23
CA LEU A 21 -44.81 -0.39 22.92
C LEU A 21 -44.80 0.97 22.21
N GLN A 22 -45.92 1.68 22.22
CA GLN A 22 -46.03 3.01 21.63
C GLN A 22 -45.12 4.03 22.33
N ARG A 23 -44.91 3.91 23.65
CA ARG A 23 -43.96 4.77 24.37
C ARG A 23 -42.51 4.47 23.99
N LEU A 24 -42.16 3.20 23.81
CA LEU A 24 -40.84 2.78 23.36
C LEU A 24 -40.53 3.26 21.94
N GLU A 25 -41.55 3.31 21.08
CA GLU A 25 -41.43 3.79 19.70
C GLU A 25 -41.33 5.32 19.62
N ILE A 26 -41.89 6.05 20.60
CA ILE A 26 -41.74 7.51 20.72
C ILE A 26 -40.42 7.90 21.42
N GLU A 27 -39.95 7.11 22.39
CA GLU A 27 -38.69 7.37 23.12
C GLU A 27 -37.44 6.89 22.38
N ASN A 28 -37.58 6.10 21.32
CA ASN A 28 -36.49 5.66 20.47
C ASN A 28 -36.62 6.26 19.05
N PRO A 29 -36.40 7.57 18.86
CA PRO A 29 -36.41 8.18 17.52
C PRO A 29 -35.21 7.73 16.65
N ALA A 30 -34.39 6.79 17.13
CA ALA A 30 -33.22 6.27 16.42
C ALA A 30 -33.55 5.24 15.33
N ASP A 31 -34.82 4.82 15.21
CA ASP A 31 -35.35 4.16 14.01
C ASP A 31 -36.32 5.11 13.29
N SER A 32 -35.96 6.40 13.21
CA SER A 32 -36.42 7.14 12.05
C SER A 32 -35.81 6.41 10.86
N ASP A 33 -36.67 5.85 10.01
CA ASP A 33 -36.35 5.61 8.60
C ASP A 33 -35.69 6.90 8.10
N ASP A 34 -34.36 6.97 8.22
CA ASP A 34 -33.55 7.79 7.35
C ASP A 34 -33.94 7.27 5.98
N GLU A 35 -34.84 8.02 5.34
CA GLU A 35 -35.14 7.92 3.93
C GLU A 35 -33.83 7.55 3.26
N TYR A 36 -33.77 6.31 2.76
CA TYR A 36 -32.74 5.87 1.85
C TYR A 36 -32.59 7.03 0.88
N SER A 37 -31.49 7.78 1.02
CA SER A 37 -31.17 8.88 0.12
C SER A 37 -30.97 8.21 -1.22
N ASP A 38 -32.08 8.15 -1.95
CA ASP A 38 -32.34 7.42 -3.17
C ASP A 38 -31.62 8.11 -4.33
N ASN A 39 -30.30 8.21 -4.23
CA ASN A 39 -29.53 8.19 -5.47
C ASN A 39 -29.53 6.73 -5.92
N GLU A 40 -30.59 6.34 -6.63
CA GLU A 40 -30.65 5.09 -7.43
C GLU A 40 -29.46 5.00 -8.41
N GLN A 41 -28.84 6.15 -8.71
CA GLN A 41 -27.66 6.24 -9.56
C GLN A 41 -26.39 5.86 -8.79
N SER A 42 -25.67 4.90 -9.36
CA SER A 42 -24.36 4.49 -8.85
C SER A 42 -23.37 5.65 -8.87
N LEU A 43 -22.43 5.69 -7.91
CA LEU A 43 -21.31 6.64 -7.93
C LEU A 43 -20.58 6.67 -9.28
N ALA A 44 -20.42 5.51 -9.92
CA ALA A 44 -19.78 5.37 -11.22
C ALA A 44 -20.52 6.13 -12.34
N GLU A 45 -21.85 6.23 -12.27
CA GLU A 45 -22.66 6.95 -13.25
C GLU A 45 -22.52 8.47 -13.06
N ARG A 46 -22.47 8.94 -11.81
CA ARG A 46 -22.33 10.39 -11.53
C ARG A 46 -20.93 10.93 -11.80
N LEU A 47 -19.91 10.08 -11.68
CA LEU A 47 -18.52 10.40 -12.06
C LEU A 47 -18.25 10.20 -13.55
N GLN A 48 -19.24 9.75 -14.35
CA GLN A 48 -19.05 9.57 -15.78
C GLN A 48 -18.66 10.89 -16.45
N GLY A 49 -17.57 10.85 -17.22
CA GLY A 49 -17.09 12.00 -17.99
C GLY A 49 -16.30 13.02 -17.20
N VAL A 50 -15.97 12.74 -15.92
CA VAL A 50 -14.97 13.51 -15.18
C VAL A 50 -13.57 12.98 -15.55
N ASP A 51 -12.68 13.89 -15.92
CA ASP A 51 -11.28 13.61 -16.19
C ASP A 51 -10.46 13.86 -14.91
N LEU A 52 -9.99 12.80 -14.26
CA LEU A 52 -9.24 12.90 -13.00
C LEU A 52 -7.85 13.55 -13.17
N ASP A 53 -7.32 13.60 -14.39
CA ASP A 53 -6.00 14.18 -14.66
C ASP A 53 -6.08 15.65 -15.06
N ALA A 54 -7.23 16.10 -15.57
CA ALA A 54 -7.42 17.43 -16.14
C ALA A 54 -8.46 18.31 -15.41
N ASP A 55 -9.48 17.72 -14.78
CA ASP A 55 -10.52 18.46 -14.08
C ASP A 55 -10.10 18.83 -12.64
N ASP A 56 -10.72 19.88 -12.10
CA ASP A 56 -10.48 20.32 -10.72
C ASP A 56 -11.06 19.28 -9.72
N PRO A 57 -10.34 18.93 -8.63
CA PRO A 57 -10.83 18.05 -7.58
C PRO A 57 -12.20 18.44 -6.99
N ASP A 58 -12.54 19.74 -6.99
CA ASP A 58 -13.84 20.23 -6.53
C ASP A 58 -15.00 19.69 -7.39
N VAL A 59 -14.77 19.42 -8.68
CA VAL A 59 -15.77 18.82 -9.59
C VAL A 59 -16.14 17.41 -9.13
N VAL A 60 -15.15 16.62 -8.70
CA VAL A 60 -15.39 15.29 -8.14
C VAL A 60 -16.14 15.40 -6.82
N TRP A 61 -15.76 16.37 -5.97
CA TRP A 61 -16.37 16.58 -4.66
C TRP A 61 -17.86 16.97 -4.72
N GLU A 62 -18.23 17.83 -5.67
CA GLU A 62 -19.62 18.25 -5.89
C GLU A 62 -20.51 17.11 -6.38
N ARG A 63 -19.94 16.13 -7.08
CA ARG A 63 -20.65 14.94 -7.56
C ARG A 63 -20.94 13.94 -6.46
N LEU A 64 -20.33 14.03 -5.28
CA LEU A 64 -20.55 13.10 -4.16
C LEU A 64 -21.83 13.44 -3.36
N THR A 65 -22.51 12.41 -2.85
CA THR A 65 -23.60 12.59 -1.86
C THR A 65 -23.06 13.08 -0.52
N GLU A 66 -23.94 13.52 0.37
CA GLU A 66 -23.54 13.89 1.73
C GLU A 66 -23.00 12.68 2.51
N ALA A 67 -23.60 11.49 2.31
CA ALA A 67 -23.15 10.25 2.93
C ALA A 67 -21.72 9.85 2.50
N GLU A 68 -21.42 9.87 1.20
CA GLU A 68 -20.08 9.52 0.69
C GLU A 68 -19.02 10.55 1.09
N ARG A 69 -19.39 11.84 1.17
CA ARG A 69 -18.48 12.88 1.70
C ARG A 69 -18.16 12.65 3.17
N LEU A 70 -19.14 12.21 3.95
CA LEU A 70 -18.97 11.88 5.35
C LEU A 70 -18.10 10.62 5.52
N GLU A 71 -18.32 9.59 4.70
CA GLU A 71 -17.48 8.39 4.66
C GLU A 71 -16.02 8.74 4.32
N PHE A 72 -15.79 9.54 3.28
CA PHE A 72 -14.45 10.02 2.94
C PHE A 72 -13.81 10.80 4.09
N ALA A 73 -14.56 11.69 4.75
CA ALA A 73 -14.06 12.42 5.91
C ALA A 73 -13.76 11.52 7.12
N GLN A 74 -14.50 10.43 7.30
CA GLN A 74 -14.18 9.41 8.31
C GLN A 74 -12.90 8.65 7.95
N ILE A 75 -12.73 8.29 6.68
CA ILE A 75 -11.51 7.63 6.20
C ILE A 75 -10.29 8.56 6.36
N LEU A 76 -10.42 9.86 6.07
CA LEU A 76 -9.37 10.85 6.32
C LEU A 76 -9.00 10.98 7.80
N LYS A 77 -9.97 10.88 8.70
CA LYS A 77 -9.74 10.93 10.15
C LYS A 77 -9.18 9.62 10.69
N SER A 78 -9.40 8.52 10.00
CA SER A 78 -8.76 7.26 10.30
C SER A 78 -7.31 7.29 9.81
N GLU A 79 -6.37 6.74 10.57
CA GLU A 79 -4.98 6.52 10.10
C GLU A 79 -4.90 5.45 8.98
N ASN A 80 -6.04 5.11 8.37
CA ASN A 80 -6.21 3.99 7.45
C ASN A 80 -6.11 4.38 5.97
N LEU A 81 -5.75 5.64 5.67
CA LEU A 81 -5.57 6.11 4.29
C LEU A 81 -4.53 5.29 3.51
N GLY A 82 -3.52 4.76 4.22
CA GLY A 82 -2.50 3.90 3.61
C GLY A 82 -3.06 2.60 3.02
N MET A 83 -4.26 2.17 3.40
CA MET A 83 -4.92 0.99 2.81
C MET A 83 -5.58 1.25 1.47
N LEU A 84 -5.87 2.52 1.14
CA LEU A 84 -6.44 2.88 -0.16
C LEU A 84 -5.38 2.85 -1.28
N VAL A 85 -4.11 3.09 -0.93
CA VAL A 85 -3.00 3.05 -1.87
C VAL A 85 -2.43 1.63 -1.91
N SER A 86 -2.45 0.99 -3.08
CA SER A 86 -1.79 -0.30 -3.25
C SER A 86 -0.28 -0.17 -3.02
N SER A 87 0.26 -0.97 -2.10
CA SER A 87 1.71 -0.99 -1.88
C SER A 87 2.43 -1.56 -3.10
N TRP A 88 3.35 -0.78 -3.65
CA TRP A 88 4.21 -1.22 -4.72
C TRP A 88 5.08 -2.39 -4.27
N LYS A 89 5.09 -3.43 -5.09
CA LYS A 89 5.92 -4.61 -4.88
C LYS A 89 7.18 -4.48 -5.73
N PRO A 90 8.36 -4.31 -5.13
CA PRO A 90 9.58 -4.20 -5.89
C PRO A 90 9.80 -5.41 -6.79
N TRP A 91 10.32 -5.19 -8.00
CA TRP A 91 10.57 -6.26 -8.96
C TRP A 91 11.54 -7.32 -8.41
N TRP A 92 12.49 -6.93 -7.54
CA TRP A 92 13.41 -7.89 -6.90
C TRP A 92 12.77 -8.75 -5.81
N MET A 93 11.49 -8.53 -5.49
CA MET A 93 10.69 -9.43 -4.65
C MET A 93 9.79 -10.34 -5.47
N GLN A 94 9.71 -10.12 -6.79
CA GLN A 94 8.95 -10.92 -7.71
C GLN A 94 9.90 -11.95 -8.34
N HIS A 95 9.70 -13.22 -8.04
CA HIS A 95 10.51 -14.29 -8.58
C HIS A 95 9.63 -15.28 -9.33
N ASP A 96 9.95 -15.49 -10.60
CA ASP A 96 9.25 -16.44 -11.47
C ASP A 96 9.61 -17.90 -11.16
N ALA A 97 10.60 -18.12 -10.27
CA ALA A 97 11.09 -19.44 -9.89
C ALA A 97 11.50 -19.49 -8.41
N GLU A 98 11.34 -20.66 -7.79
CA GLU A 98 11.84 -20.95 -6.45
C GLU A 98 13.38 -20.78 -6.42
N LEU A 99 13.86 -19.76 -5.71
CA LEU A 99 15.30 -19.48 -5.53
C LEU A 99 16.03 -20.56 -4.72
N ILE A 100 15.29 -21.48 -4.10
CA ILE A 100 15.81 -22.58 -3.29
C ILE A 100 15.57 -23.88 -4.03
N LYS A 101 16.60 -24.41 -4.68
CA LYS A 101 16.60 -25.78 -5.18
C LYS A 101 17.11 -26.68 -4.05
N VAL A 102 16.21 -27.40 -3.37
CA VAL A 102 16.62 -28.47 -2.46
C VAL A 102 17.37 -29.51 -3.30
N VAL A 103 18.66 -29.70 -3.02
CA VAL A 103 19.46 -30.74 -3.67
C VAL A 103 18.84 -32.09 -3.32
N LYS A 104 18.16 -32.70 -4.29
CA LYS A 104 17.55 -34.02 -4.11
C LYS A 104 18.65 -35.07 -3.94
N GLN A 105 18.60 -35.83 -2.85
CA GLN A 105 19.13 -37.19 -2.82
C GLN A 105 18.38 -38.03 -3.86
N GLU A 106 19.12 -38.87 -4.59
CA GLU A 106 18.60 -39.71 -5.67
C GLU A 106 17.45 -40.60 -5.18
N GLY A 107 16.27 -40.51 -5.82
CA GLY A 107 15.21 -41.53 -5.65
C GLY A 107 13.76 -41.06 -5.48
N LEU A 108 13.41 -39.77 -5.56
CA LEU A 108 12.00 -39.36 -5.51
C LEU A 108 11.65 -38.34 -6.60
N ASP A 109 10.69 -38.70 -7.45
CA ASP A 109 10.21 -37.93 -8.59
C ASP A 109 9.85 -36.49 -8.19
N THR A 110 10.35 -35.53 -8.97
CA THR A 110 10.02 -34.12 -8.82
C THR A 110 8.65 -33.88 -9.41
N ILE A 111 7.65 -33.67 -8.54
CA ILE A 111 6.44 -32.97 -8.95
C ILE A 111 6.88 -31.54 -9.30
N SER A 112 7.03 -31.28 -10.59
CA SER A 112 7.27 -29.93 -11.11
C SER A 112 5.95 -29.17 -10.97
N LEU A 113 5.80 -28.45 -9.85
CA LEU A 113 4.69 -27.51 -9.69
C LEU A 113 5.09 -26.20 -10.38
N GLY A 114 4.27 -25.78 -11.34
CA GLY A 114 4.08 -24.36 -11.66
C GLY A 114 5.07 -23.74 -12.64
N SER A 115 4.66 -23.80 -13.90
CA SER A 115 5.01 -22.95 -15.04
C SER A 115 5.53 -21.53 -14.74
N SER A 116 6.60 -21.21 -15.45
CA SER A 116 7.10 -19.87 -15.78
C SER A 116 5.98 -18.92 -16.20
N GLN A 117 5.74 -17.88 -15.40
CA GLN A 117 5.18 -16.63 -15.91
C GLN A 117 6.33 -15.65 -15.95
N SER A 118 6.77 -15.27 -17.15
CA SER A 118 7.76 -14.21 -17.32
C SER A 118 7.17 -12.90 -16.78
N SER A 119 7.57 -12.49 -15.58
CA SER A 119 7.15 -11.20 -15.05
C SER A 119 7.85 -10.10 -15.83
N THR A 120 7.07 -9.32 -16.58
CA THR A 120 7.53 -8.14 -17.33
C THR A 120 8.03 -6.99 -16.44
N SER A 121 8.13 -7.22 -15.13
CA SER A 121 8.46 -6.21 -14.11
C SER A 121 9.96 -6.06 -13.85
N VAL A 122 10.79 -7.02 -14.25
CA VAL A 122 12.25 -6.92 -14.08
C VAL A 122 12.85 -6.00 -15.14
N PRO A 123 13.54 -4.90 -14.75
CA PRO A 123 14.20 -4.02 -15.71
C PRO A 123 15.24 -4.77 -16.54
N LYS A 124 15.32 -4.45 -17.84
CA LYS A 124 16.33 -5.03 -18.72
C LYS A 124 17.72 -4.60 -18.24
N ALA A 125 18.58 -5.58 -17.98
CA ALA A 125 19.98 -5.30 -17.63
C ALA A 125 20.68 -4.56 -18.77
N ILE A 126 21.56 -3.62 -18.41
CA ILE A 126 22.42 -2.93 -19.37
C ILE A 126 23.38 -3.97 -19.95
N SER A 127 23.35 -4.13 -21.29
CA SER A 127 24.05 -5.22 -21.98
C SER A 127 25.57 -5.04 -22.08
N SER A 128 26.07 -3.82 -21.86
CA SER A 128 27.50 -3.50 -21.97
C SER A 128 27.92 -2.64 -20.78
N ILE A 129 28.39 -3.29 -19.72
CA ILE A 129 28.98 -2.64 -18.55
C ILE A 129 30.49 -2.92 -18.59
N PRO A 130 31.34 -1.91 -18.83
CA PRO A 130 32.79 -2.10 -18.81
C PRO A 130 33.27 -2.49 -17.41
N LYS A 131 34.33 -3.28 -17.31
CA LYS A 131 34.87 -3.66 -16.00
C LYS A 131 35.48 -2.43 -15.32
N LEU A 132 35.35 -2.33 -14.00
CA LEU A 132 35.94 -1.23 -13.25
C LEU A 132 37.46 -1.11 -13.47
N SER A 133 38.15 -2.25 -13.62
CA SER A 133 39.57 -2.32 -13.97
C SER A 133 39.91 -1.77 -15.37
N GLU A 134 38.97 -1.83 -16.32
CA GLU A 134 39.15 -1.28 -17.67
C GLU A 134 38.95 0.24 -17.69
N ILE A 135 38.11 0.76 -16.78
CA ILE A 135 37.87 2.19 -16.60
C ILE A 135 39.05 2.86 -15.88
N LEU A 136 39.60 2.19 -14.86
CA LEU A 136 40.74 2.68 -14.08
C LEU A 136 42.05 2.45 -14.83
N LYS A 137 42.48 3.45 -15.62
CA LYS A 137 43.63 3.36 -16.52
C LYS A 137 44.95 2.88 -15.88
N ASN A 138 45.19 3.20 -14.62
CA ASN A 138 46.49 2.98 -13.96
C ASN A 138 46.41 2.41 -12.53
N ASN A 139 45.22 2.06 -12.03
CA ASN A 139 45.04 1.66 -10.63
C ASN A 139 44.10 0.46 -10.53
N GLU A 140 44.40 -0.47 -9.63
CA GLU A 140 43.44 -1.51 -9.28
C GLU A 140 42.26 -0.90 -8.51
N PRO A 141 41.03 -1.40 -8.74
CA PRO A 141 39.90 -1.02 -7.92
C PRO A 141 40.19 -1.29 -6.44
N SER A 142 39.84 -0.34 -5.58
CA SER A 142 39.90 -0.55 -4.13
C SER A 142 39.04 -1.76 -3.75
N PRO A 143 39.53 -2.69 -2.90
CA PRO A 143 38.71 -3.78 -2.40
C PRO A 143 37.52 -3.28 -1.56
N LEU A 144 37.57 -2.04 -1.08
CA LEU A 144 36.53 -1.41 -0.27
C LEU A 144 35.38 -0.81 -1.09
N VAL A 145 35.53 -0.67 -2.42
CA VAL A 145 34.52 -0.05 -3.29
C VAL A 145 33.16 -0.77 -3.22
N VAL A 146 33.16 -2.06 -2.88
CA VAL A 146 31.94 -2.85 -2.67
C VAL A 146 31.05 -2.23 -1.59
N TYR A 147 31.62 -1.64 -0.55
CA TYR A 147 30.86 -1.04 0.55
C TYR A 147 30.24 0.31 0.14
N ASP A 148 30.91 1.07 -0.72
CA ASP A 148 30.35 2.29 -1.31
C ASP A 148 29.15 1.95 -2.21
N ILE A 149 29.27 0.88 -3.01
CA ILE A 149 28.15 0.36 -3.82
C ILE A 149 26.99 -0.08 -2.93
N ILE A 150 27.26 -0.75 -1.80
CA ILE A 150 26.23 -1.13 -0.83
C ILE A 150 25.51 0.10 -0.28
N ASN A 151 26.25 1.15 0.10
CA ASN A 151 25.65 2.40 0.57
C ASN A 151 24.69 3.01 -0.48
N VAL A 152 25.12 3.07 -1.75
CA VAL A 152 24.30 3.59 -2.86
C VAL A 152 23.06 2.72 -3.10
N ILE A 153 23.22 1.40 -3.21
CA ILE A 153 22.09 0.48 -3.47
C ILE A 153 21.09 0.52 -2.32
N PHE A 154 21.55 0.55 -1.07
CA PHE A 154 20.69 0.65 0.09
C PHE A 154 19.88 1.96 0.07
N SER A 155 20.56 3.09 -0.17
CA SER A 155 19.93 4.42 -0.23
C SER A 155 18.88 4.47 -1.35
N TYR A 156 19.20 3.97 -2.54
CA TYR A 156 18.24 3.86 -3.64
C TYR A 156 17.05 2.95 -3.30
N SER A 157 17.32 1.77 -2.72
CA SER A 157 16.29 0.79 -2.36
C SER A 157 15.34 1.30 -1.28
N LEU A 158 15.84 2.15 -0.39
CA LEU A 158 15.04 2.83 0.62
C LEU A 158 14.14 3.89 -0.04
N LEU A 159 14.71 4.74 -0.89
CA LEU A 159 13.97 5.82 -1.53
C LEU A 159 12.89 5.32 -2.49
N ILE A 160 13.21 4.36 -3.35
CA ILE A 160 12.21 3.79 -4.26
C ILE A 160 11.03 3.14 -3.52
N ARG A 161 11.24 2.66 -2.27
CA ARG A 161 10.16 2.21 -1.40
C ARG A 161 9.39 3.37 -0.78
N PHE A 162 10.09 4.41 -0.34
CA PHE A 162 9.47 5.64 0.18
C PHE A 162 8.53 6.28 -0.85
N TYR A 163 8.94 6.31 -2.12
CA TYR A 163 8.13 6.80 -3.24
C TYR A 163 7.14 5.77 -3.80
N ASN A 164 6.93 4.63 -3.13
CA ASN A 164 6.04 3.56 -3.57
C ASN A 164 6.24 3.16 -5.05
N GLY A 165 7.50 3.12 -5.51
CA GLY A 165 7.88 2.76 -6.86
C GLY A 165 7.72 3.85 -7.92
N GLU A 166 7.08 4.99 -7.61
CA GLU A 166 6.87 6.09 -8.55
C GLU A 166 8.02 7.09 -8.50
N VAL A 167 8.81 7.15 -9.56
CA VAL A 167 10.01 8.01 -9.64
C VAL A 167 10.07 8.87 -10.88
N THR A 168 9.15 8.67 -11.81
CA THR A 168 9.16 9.37 -13.10
C THR A 168 8.86 10.84 -12.89
N GLU A 169 7.89 11.14 -12.02
CA GLU A 169 7.46 12.51 -11.72
C GLU A 169 8.40 13.22 -10.73
N PHE A 170 9.13 12.46 -9.90
CA PHE A 170 9.97 12.97 -8.81
C PHE A 170 11.46 12.73 -9.04
N THR A 171 11.90 12.63 -10.30
CA THR A 171 13.28 12.20 -10.61
C THR A 171 14.33 13.13 -10.01
N ILE A 172 14.08 14.44 -9.98
CA ILE A 172 15.05 15.43 -9.46
C ILE A 172 15.10 15.34 -7.94
N GLU A 173 13.95 15.27 -7.29
CA GLU A 173 13.78 15.16 -5.84
C GLU A 173 14.38 13.84 -5.33
N LEU A 174 14.13 12.74 -6.04
CA LEU A 174 14.74 11.44 -5.77
C LEU A 174 16.27 11.53 -5.83
N ALA A 175 16.82 12.19 -6.85
CA ALA A 175 18.27 12.35 -6.98
C ALA A 175 18.86 13.20 -5.84
N GLN A 176 18.17 14.26 -5.42
CA GLN A 176 18.57 15.08 -4.28
C GLN A 176 18.55 14.26 -2.99
N HIS A 177 17.44 13.58 -2.69
CA HIS A 177 17.33 12.71 -1.52
C HIS A 177 18.38 11.59 -1.53
N LEU A 178 18.70 11.04 -2.71
CA LEU A 178 19.74 10.03 -2.84
C LEU A 178 21.11 10.58 -2.46
N LEU A 179 21.42 11.81 -2.84
CA LEU A 179 22.67 12.48 -2.47
C LEU A 179 22.70 12.84 -0.99
N ASP A 180 21.57 13.25 -0.41
CA ASP A 180 21.46 13.56 1.02
C ASP A 180 21.74 12.31 1.89
N ILE A 181 21.20 11.16 1.47
CA ILE A 181 21.33 9.89 2.19
C ILE A 181 22.68 9.21 1.91
N SER A 182 23.13 9.18 0.66
CA SER A 182 24.33 8.44 0.24
C SER A 182 25.59 9.29 0.36
N GLN A 183 26.25 9.18 1.51
CA GLN A 183 27.54 9.85 1.76
C GLN A 183 28.69 9.29 0.89
N ALA A 184 28.52 8.09 0.30
CA ALA A 184 29.42 7.60 -0.75
C ALA A 184 29.41 8.55 -1.96
N LEU A 185 28.23 9.06 -2.35
CA LEU A 185 28.08 9.95 -3.51
C LEU A 185 28.33 11.43 -3.17
N SER A 186 27.82 11.91 -2.04
CA SER A 186 27.85 13.35 -1.72
C SER A 186 29.12 13.81 -1.00
N ALA A 187 29.71 12.96 -0.17
CA ALA A 187 30.88 13.30 0.66
C ALA A 187 32.13 12.49 0.31
N ASN A 188 32.06 11.59 -0.68
CA ASN A 188 33.14 10.67 -1.05
C ASN A 188 33.66 9.89 0.18
N LYS A 189 32.73 9.52 1.07
CA LYS A 189 33.03 8.71 2.26
C LYS A 189 33.26 7.27 1.82
N ASN A 190 34.39 6.70 2.25
CA ASN A 190 34.70 5.28 2.05
C ASN A 190 34.24 4.48 3.25
N TYR A 191 33.76 3.26 3.00
CA TYR A 191 33.32 2.34 4.03
C TYR A 191 34.21 1.10 4.13
N THR A 192 34.23 0.48 5.31
CA THR A 192 35.04 -0.72 5.57
C THR A 192 34.21 -1.98 5.84
N SER A 193 32.90 -1.82 6.07
CA SER A 193 31.98 -2.93 6.23
C SER A 193 30.58 -2.60 5.72
N THR A 194 29.76 -3.66 5.53
CA THR A 194 28.36 -3.54 5.15
C THR A 194 27.56 -2.79 6.22
N GLU A 195 27.79 -3.10 7.50
CA GLU A 195 27.12 -2.49 8.63
C GLU A 195 27.38 -0.99 8.68
N GLU A 196 28.64 -0.57 8.48
CA GLU A 196 29.03 0.84 8.44
C GLU A 196 28.34 1.59 7.29
N ALA A 197 28.35 1.00 6.09
CA ALA A 197 27.73 1.55 4.89
C ALA A 197 26.21 1.75 5.06
N VAL A 198 25.52 0.76 5.64
CA VAL A 198 24.07 0.82 5.89
C VAL A 198 23.74 1.77 7.02
N HIS A 199 24.46 1.71 8.15
CA HIS A 199 24.22 2.58 9.30
C HIS A 199 24.36 4.06 8.92
N SER A 200 25.40 4.37 8.13
CA SER A 200 25.61 5.73 7.63
C SER A 200 24.44 6.23 6.79
N ALA A 201 23.80 5.39 5.97
CA ALA A 201 22.62 5.81 5.22
C ALA A 201 21.42 6.05 6.16
N ILE A 202 21.18 5.16 7.13
CA ILE A 202 20.09 5.28 8.10
C ILE A 202 20.18 6.59 8.89
N GLU A 203 21.37 6.98 9.36
CA GLU A 203 21.59 8.24 10.09
C GLU A 203 21.22 9.50 9.30
N HIS A 204 21.28 9.44 7.97
CA HIS A 204 20.98 10.56 7.08
C HIS A 204 19.53 10.58 6.60
N VAL A 205 18.77 9.52 6.87
CA VAL A 205 17.32 9.46 6.61
C VAL A 205 16.52 10.10 7.74
N THR A 206 17.03 10.02 8.96
CA THR A 206 16.31 10.43 10.19
C THR A 206 16.56 11.87 10.63
N LYS A 207 17.08 12.73 9.75
CA LYS A 207 17.36 14.14 10.02
C LYS A 207 16.45 15.03 9.18
#